data_AF-Q9LLK6-F1
#
_entry.id   AF-Q9LLK6-F1
#
_cell.length_a   1.000
_cell.length_b   1.000
_cell.length_c   1.000
_cell.angle_alpha   90.00
_cell.angle_beta   90.00
_cell.angle_gamma   90.00
#
_symmetry.space_group_name_H-M   'P 1'
#
loop_
_entity.id
_entity.type
_entity.pdbx_description
1 polymer ?
#
loop_
_entity_poly.entity_id
_entity_poly.type
_entity_poly.pdbx_seq_one_letter_code
_entity_poly.pdbx_strand_id
1 'polypeptide(L)' 'MQLLESGLKVKEYELLRRNFSDTGCFGFGIQEHIDLGIKYDPSTGIYGMDFFVVLERPG' A
#
# COMPACT_ATOMS: atom_id res chain seq x y z
N MET A 1 0.64 11.13 -4.46
CA MET A 1 -0.68 10.61 -4.05
C MET A 1 -1.14 9.40 -4.87
N GLN A 2 -0.86 9.37 -6.19
CA GLN A 2 -1.29 8.28 -7.09
C GLN A 2 -0.89 6.87 -6.63
N LEU A 3 0.30 6.68 -6.06
CA LEU A 3 0.74 5.37 -5.57
C LEU A 3 -0.12 4.84 -4.42
N LEU A 4 -0.45 5.69 -3.45
CA LEU A 4 -1.32 5.32 -2.32
C LEU A 4 -2.74 5.00 -2.80
N GLU A 5 -3.25 5.81 -3.73
CA GLU A 5 -4.57 5.60 -4.33
C GLU A 5 -4.65 4.27 -5.08
N SER A 6 -3.65 3.94 -5.90
CA SER A 6 -3.56 2.63 -6.56
C SER A 6 -3.48 1.50 -5.52
N GLY A 7 -2.67 1.65 -4.48
CA GLY A 7 -2.53 0.62 -3.44
C GLY A 7 -3.81 0.38 -2.65
N LEU A 8 -4.54 1.45 -2.31
CA LEU A 8 -5.86 1.34 -1.66
C LEU A 8 -6.91 0.72 -2.58
N LYS A 9 -6.86 1.02 -3.88
CA LYS A 9 -7.75 0.40 -4.87
C LYS A 9 -7.55 -1.12 -4.96
N VAL A 10 -6.31 -1.59 -4.90
CA VAL A 10 -5.99 -3.05 -4.84
C VAL A 10 -6.57 -3.70 -3.58
N LYS A 11 -6.74 -2.93 -2.50
CA LYS A 11 -7.39 -3.36 -1.27
C LYS A 11 -8.89 -3.07 -1.21
N GLU A 12 -9.51 -2.68 -2.32
CA GLU A 12 -10.93 -2.30 -2.38
C GLU A 12 -11.31 -1.21 -1.37
N TYR A 13 -10.34 -0.38 -0.97
CA TYR A 13 -10.45 0.62 0.09
C TYR A 13 -10.84 0.05 1.47
N GLU A 14 -10.68 -1.26 1.69
CA GLU A 14 -10.94 -1.91 2.96
C GLU A 14 -9.62 -2.24 3.70
N LEU A 15 -9.53 -1.77 4.94
CA LEU A 15 -8.41 -2.03 5.84
C LEU A 15 -8.93 -2.48 7.20
N LEU A 16 -8.25 -3.44 7.81
CA LEU A 16 -8.61 -3.93 9.14
C LEU A 16 -8.14 -2.97 10.21
N ARG A 17 -8.83 -2.91 11.36
CA ARG A 17 -8.45 -2.04 12.47
C ARG A 17 -7.01 -2.25 12.96
N ARG A 18 -6.48 -3.47 12.88
CA ARG A 18 -5.09 -3.81 13.24
C ARG A 18 -4.03 -3.15 12.34
N ASN A 19 -4.42 -2.64 11.18
CA ASN A 19 -3.53 -1.95 10.25
C ASN A 19 -3.27 -0.49 10.64
N PHE A 20 -4.01 0.04 11.62
CA PHE A 20 -3.87 1.40 12.11
C PHE A 20 -3.08 1.38 13.43
N SER A 21 -2.06 2.24 13.53
CA SER A 21 -1.31 2.46 14.76
C SER A 21 -1.98 3.51 15.65
N ASP A 22 -1.67 3.47 16.94
CA ASP A 22 -2.14 4.47 17.91
C ASP A 22 -1.56 5.87 17.66
N THR A 23 -0.48 5.96 16.87
CA THR A 23 0.18 7.23 16.49
C THR A 23 -0.43 7.89 15.25
N GLY A 24 -1.49 7.32 14.67
CA GLY A 24 -2.14 7.86 13.47
C GLY A 24 -1.49 7.44 12.15
N CYS A 25 -0.57 6.48 12.18
CA CYS A 25 -0.03 5.86 10.97
C CYS A 25 -0.86 4.64 10.59
N PHE A 26 -0.77 4.20 9.35
CA PHE A 26 -1.36 2.93 8.94
C PHE A 26 -0.52 2.26 7.87
N GLY A 27 -0.65 0.94 7.73
CA GLY A 27 0.08 0.21 6.71
C GLY A 27 -0.66 -1.00 6.19
N PHE A 28 -0.38 -1.38 4.95
CA PHE A 28 -0.99 -2.53 4.29
C PHE A 28 -0.01 -3.16 3.29
N GLY A 29 -0.06 -4.49 3.20
CA GLY A 29 0.76 -5.26 2.26
C GLY A 29 -0.02 -5.67 1.02
N ILE A 30 0.63 -5.60 -0.14
CA ILE A 30 0.16 -6.12 -1.42
C ILE A 30 1.01 -7.34 -1.75
N GLN A 31 0.38 -8.45 -2.13
CA GLN A 31 1.08 -9.70 -2.46
C GLN A 31 1.72 -9.65 -3.85
N GLU A 32 1.07 -8.97 -4.79
CA GLU A 32 1.51 -8.90 -6.17
C GLU A 32 1.56 -7.44 -6.64
N HIS A 33 2.75 -6.90 -6.84
CA HIS A 33 2.89 -5.51 -7.31
C HIS A 33 2.36 -5.26 -8.72
N ILE A 34 2.06 -6.29 -9.50
CA ILE A 34 1.44 -6.16 -10.83
C ILE A 34 0.07 -5.49 -10.74
N ASP A 35 -0.65 -5.65 -9.63
CA ASP A 35 -1.96 -5.04 -9.40
C ASP A 35 -1.87 -3.51 -9.28
N LEU A 36 -0.69 -2.97 -8.98
CA LEU A 36 -0.43 -1.54 -8.94
C LEU A 36 -0.28 -0.92 -10.34
N GLY A 37 -0.30 -1.74 -11.40
CA GLY A 37 -0.09 -1.29 -12.79
C GLY A 37 1.38 -1.04 -13.14
N ILE A 38 2.31 -1.55 -12.33
CA ILE A 38 3.75 -1.50 -12.61
C ILE A 38 4.04 -2.49 -13.74
N LYS A 39 4.88 -2.09 -14.71
CA LYS A 39 5.27 -2.96 -15.82
C LYS A 39 5.92 -4.22 -15.26
N TYR A 40 5.41 -5.37 -15.67
CA TYR A 40 6.02 -6.66 -15.40
C TYR A 40 7.39 -6.73 -16.07
N ASP A 41 8.43 -6.96 -15.27
CA ASP A 41 9.77 -7.32 -15.73
C ASP A 41 10.03 -8.79 -15.37
N PRO A 42 10.21 -9.69 -16.38
CA PRO A 42 10.48 -11.11 -16.13
C PRO A 42 11.73 -11.37 -15.29
N SER A 43 12.66 -10.41 -15.25
CA SER A 43 13.91 -10.48 -14.47
C SER A 43 13.67 -10.34 -12.96
N THR A 44 12.63 -9.59 -12.57
CA THR A 44 12.34 -9.23 -11.17
C THR A 44 11.35 -10.22 -10.53
N GLY A 45 10.52 -10.88 -11.33
CA GLY A 45 9.50 -11.80 -10.84
C GLY A 45 8.34 -11.10 -10.14
N ILE A 46 7.42 -11.86 -9.53
CA ILE A 46 6.31 -11.32 -8.73
C ILE A 46 6.78 -11.19 -7.29
N TYR A 47 6.79 -9.96 -6.78
CA TYR A 47 7.11 -9.68 -5.38
C TYR A 47 5.99 -8.88 -4.71
N GLY A 48 5.85 -9.13 -3.41
CA GLY A 48 4.96 -8.36 -2.54
C GLY A 48 5.62 -7.06 -2.08
N MET A 49 4.78 -6.08 -1.74
CA MET A 49 5.20 -4.78 -1.25
C MET A 49 4.43 -4.43 0.02
N ASP A 50 5.10 -3.87 1.01
CA ASP A 50 4.48 -3.31 2.21
C ASP A 50 4.44 -1.78 2.12
N PHE A 51 3.25 -1.22 2.30
CA PHE A 51 3.03 0.22 2.38
C PHE A 51 2.91 0.63 3.84
N PHE A 52 3.64 1.68 4.21
CA PHE A 52 3.50 2.35 5.51
C PHE A 52 3.28 3.84 5.27
N VAL A 53 2.17 4.35 5.78
CA VAL A 53 1.72 5.73 5.58
C VAL A 53 1.74 6.43 6.93
N VAL A 54 2.51 7.52 6.99
CA VAL A 54 2.59 8.40 8.14
C VAL A 54 1.67 9.58 7.90
N LEU A 55 0.71 9.80 8.80
CA LEU A 55 -0.14 10.98 8.78
C LEU A 55 0.35 11.94 9.85
N GLU A 56 0.69 13.15 9.44
CA GLU A 56 1.09 14.23 10.33
C GLU A 56 0.11 15.38 10.22
N ARG A 57 -0.06 16.11 11.34
CA ARG A 57 -0.78 17.37 11.30
C ARG A 57 0.12 18.41 10.62
N PRO A 58 -0.43 19.36 9.85
CA PRO A 58 0.35 20.48 9.34
C PRO A 58 0.71 21.39 10.52
N GLY A 59 1.87 21.18 11.14
CA GLY A 59 2.32 21.95 12.31
C GLY A 59 3.60 21.42 12.92
#